data_AF-A0A8H6CYD8-F1
#
_entry.id   AF-A0A8H6CYD8-F1
#
_cell.length_a   1.000
_cell.length_b   1.000
_cell.length_c   1.000
_cell.angle_alpha   90.00
_cell.angle_beta   90.00
_cell.angle_gamma   90.00
#
_symmetry.space_group_name_H-M   'P 1'
#
loop_
_entity.id
_entity.type
_entity.pdbx_description
1 polymer ?
#
loop_
_entity_poly.entity_id
_entity_poly.type
_entity_poly.pdbx_seq_one_letter_code
_entity_poly.pdbx_strand_id
1 'polypeptide(L)'
;MYRAGHSKWSTRGWTYQEAVFSRRCVIFTDDQVFFQCGCMTYAEEIIQDFANCEGVLSPIFERISYEDSDIGIYLPRSWKFMTNLEAYSKRELTYDSDALRAMEGIFSFYAQLVPSVEQYWGLPLRWVGCQLSNLEEKNVYYVAKSKHNDVVGAVLWAMLWEPAWSGVNISKTGFARRDGFPTWSWSGWKVGVRWNFLENVKYLEKSFTAPLFVETTAGGLVEVKDALARSLNSGKSYATLGLTHMLRITTVAFDLPFIERTPFRPTTSWAKSHSFPTRCKSQHWVNKEDHPGEGKWTHFVVQKNIETSERGLVWSLDLTRGGAATSSDLALDTDNNANPMTLRCIVISYDYGMIVQCSSGISKRVGLLRFEGEFFENGRISTDEYGHRDDSVVWPWTDSVQSKDLRDHFPGIERTVRLG
;
A
#
# COMPACT_ATOMS: atom_id res chain seq x y z
N MET A 1 -12.01 -3.45 -24.84
CA MET A 1 -11.18 -3.90 -23.69
C MET A 1 -10.55 -5.23 -24.11
N TYR A 2 -9.23 -5.27 -24.29
CA TYR A 2 -8.55 -6.41 -24.93
C TYR A 2 -8.64 -7.68 -24.08
N ARG A 3 -9.15 -8.80 -24.64
CA ARG A 3 -9.31 -10.08 -23.92
C ARG A 3 -7.98 -10.65 -23.39
N ALA A 4 -6.84 -10.27 -23.99
CA ALA A 4 -5.51 -10.66 -23.53
C ALA A 4 -5.27 -10.38 -22.03
N GLY A 5 -5.78 -9.26 -21.51
CA GLY A 5 -5.67 -8.88 -20.10
C GLY A 5 -6.41 -9.82 -19.14
N HIS A 6 -7.41 -10.57 -19.63
CA HIS A 6 -8.22 -11.52 -18.86
C HIS A 6 -7.84 -13.00 -19.12
N SER A 7 -6.74 -13.25 -19.83
CA SER A 7 -6.30 -14.61 -20.17
C SER A 7 -5.74 -15.37 -18.96
N LYS A 8 -5.68 -16.71 -19.05
CA LYS A 8 -4.97 -17.50 -18.03
C LYS A 8 -3.47 -17.19 -18.01
N TRP A 9 -2.90 -16.70 -19.11
CA TRP A 9 -1.50 -16.27 -19.15
C TRP A 9 -1.29 -14.99 -18.34
N SER A 10 -2.17 -13.99 -18.44
CA SER A 10 -2.03 -12.71 -17.72
C SER A 10 -2.20 -12.84 -16.20
N THR A 11 -2.87 -13.90 -15.74
CA THR A 11 -3.06 -14.18 -14.31
C THR A 11 -1.88 -14.89 -13.65
N ARG A 12 -0.98 -15.56 -14.39
CA ARG A 12 0.13 -16.33 -13.81
C ARG A 12 1.27 -15.42 -13.35
N GLY A 13 1.86 -15.68 -12.19
CA GLY A 13 2.95 -14.86 -11.65
C GLY A 13 4.22 -14.89 -12.49
N TRP A 14 4.68 -16.08 -12.92
CA TRP A 14 5.92 -16.23 -13.68
C TRP A 14 5.91 -15.55 -15.06
N THR A 15 4.73 -15.43 -15.68
CA THR A 15 4.58 -14.75 -16.98
C THR A 15 4.75 -13.23 -16.87
N TYR A 16 4.80 -12.68 -15.65
CA TYR A 16 4.96 -11.24 -15.46
C TYR A 16 6.35 -10.78 -15.92
N GLN A 17 7.38 -11.51 -15.51
CA GLN A 17 8.74 -11.27 -15.97
C GLN A 17 8.84 -11.37 -17.50
N GLU A 18 8.21 -12.39 -18.08
CA GLU A 18 8.19 -12.56 -19.54
C GLU A 18 7.57 -11.35 -20.24
N ALA A 19 6.42 -10.89 -19.75
CA ALA A 19 5.71 -9.74 -20.28
C ALA A 19 6.57 -8.47 -20.23
N VAL A 20 7.13 -8.19 -19.05
CA VAL A 20 7.78 -6.91 -18.74
C VAL A 20 9.14 -6.78 -19.43
N PHE A 21 9.90 -7.88 -19.57
CA PHE A 21 11.24 -7.87 -20.19
C PHE A 21 11.25 -8.12 -21.69
N SER A 22 10.20 -8.69 -22.27
CA SER A 22 10.20 -8.99 -23.71
C SER A 22 10.24 -7.71 -24.54
N ARG A 23 11.26 -7.49 -25.37
CA ARG A 23 11.40 -6.26 -26.18
C ARG A 23 10.37 -6.12 -27.31
N ARG A 24 9.93 -7.26 -27.85
CA ARG A 24 8.94 -7.39 -28.92
C ARG A 24 8.12 -8.63 -28.64
N CYS A 25 6.81 -8.54 -28.71
CA CYS A 25 5.89 -9.64 -28.49
C CYS A 25 4.88 -9.69 -29.63
N VAL A 26 4.60 -10.90 -30.10
CA VAL A 26 3.41 -11.21 -30.87
C VAL A 26 2.49 -12.01 -29.97
N ILE A 27 1.24 -11.57 -29.81
CA ILE A 27 0.28 -12.11 -28.86
C ILE A 27 -0.90 -12.63 -29.67
N PHE A 28 -1.09 -13.94 -29.64
CA PHE A 28 -2.23 -14.60 -30.25
C PHE A 28 -3.37 -14.65 -29.24
N THR A 29 -4.53 -14.12 -29.61
CA THR A 29 -5.78 -14.26 -28.85
C THR A 29 -6.83 -14.93 -29.71
N ASP A 30 -7.96 -15.33 -29.10
CA ASP A 30 -9.06 -15.98 -29.84
C ASP A 30 -9.68 -15.07 -30.91
N ASP A 31 -9.61 -13.75 -30.72
CA ASP A 31 -10.26 -12.78 -31.61
C ASP A 31 -9.29 -12.16 -32.61
N GLN A 32 -8.03 -11.92 -32.22
CA GLN A 32 -7.04 -11.28 -33.08
C GLN A 32 -5.58 -11.47 -32.63
N VAL A 33 -4.64 -11.15 -33.52
CA VAL A 33 -3.20 -11.07 -33.23
C VAL A 33 -2.78 -9.65 -32.89
N PHE A 34 -1.98 -9.48 -31.83
CA PHE A 34 -1.38 -8.20 -31.47
C PHE A 34 0.14 -8.24 -31.58
N PHE A 35 0.74 -7.12 -31.98
CA PHE A 35 2.16 -6.86 -31.86
C PHE A 35 2.39 -5.75 -30.83
N GLN A 36 3.28 -5.98 -29.87
CA GLN A 36 3.67 -4.98 -28.88
C GLN A 36 5.20 -4.85 -28.83
N CYS A 37 5.71 -3.62 -28.87
CA CYS A 37 7.13 -3.30 -28.71
C CYS A 37 7.35 -2.08 -27.80
N GLY A 38 8.57 -1.55 -27.77
CA GLY A 38 8.93 -0.40 -26.91
C GLY A 38 8.25 0.92 -27.27
N CYS A 39 7.74 1.08 -28.50
CA CYS A 39 7.15 2.33 -28.97
C CYS A 39 5.67 2.23 -29.37
N MET A 40 5.11 1.01 -29.50
CA MET A 40 3.75 0.83 -30.02
C MET A 40 3.12 -0.51 -29.67
N THR A 41 1.79 -0.53 -29.74
CA THR A 41 0.94 -1.72 -29.69
C THR A 41 -0.04 -1.67 -30.84
N TYR A 42 -0.05 -2.70 -31.69
CA TYR A 42 -0.97 -2.82 -32.82
C TYR A 42 -1.75 -4.13 -32.80
N ALA A 43 -2.99 -4.04 -33.25
CA ALA A 43 -3.83 -5.15 -33.64
C ALA A 43 -3.65 -5.46 -35.13
N GLU A 44 -3.88 -6.71 -35.54
CA GLU A 44 -3.79 -7.10 -36.96
C GLU A 44 -4.71 -6.29 -37.89
N GLU A 45 -5.82 -5.77 -37.37
CA GLU A 45 -6.77 -4.94 -38.12
C GLU A 45 -6.26 -3.51 -38.37
N ILE A 46 -5.21 -3.08 -37.66
CA ILE A 46 -4.64 -1.73 -37.80
C ILE A 46 -3.55 -1.77 -38.87
N ILE A 47 -3.93 -1.43 -40.11
CA ILE A 47 -3.01 -1.27 -41.24
C ILE A 47 -2.50 0.17 -41.23
N GLN A 48 -1.39 0.43 -40.53
CA GLN A 48 -0.71 1.72 -40.55
C GLN A 48 0.76 1.52 -40.94
N ASP A 49 1.29 2.39 -41.80
CA ASP A 49 2.67 2.30 -42.26
C ASP A 49 3.63 2.41 -41.07
N PHE A 50 4.44 1.36 -40.85
CA PHE A 50 5.45 1.28 -39.78
C PHE A 50 6.51 2.39 -39.84
N ALA A 51 6.56 3.15 -40.94
CA ALA A 51 7.53 4.21 -41.19
C ALA A 51 7.42 5.38 -40.20
N ASN A 52 6.21 5.69 -39.72
CA ASN A 52 5.98 6.77 -38.76
C ASN A 52 5.51 6.15 -37.44
N CYS A 53 6.47 5.80 -36.58
CA CYS A 53 6.23 5.37 -35.20
C CYS A 53 5.76 6.55 -34.33
N GLU A 54 4.65 7.20 -34.68
CA GLU A 54 4.00 8.18 -33.82
C GLU A 54 3.09 7.44 -32.85
N GLY A 55 3.61 7.26 -31.63
CA GLY A 55 3.07 6.36 -30.63
C GLY A 55 1.62 6.69 -30.26
N VAL A 56 0.75 5.70 -30.42
CA VAL A 56 -0.55 5.68 -29.74
C VAL A 56 -0.86 4.26 -29.28
N LEU A 57 -1.42 4.20 -28.07
CA LEU A 57 -2.22 3.15 -27.41
C LEU A 57 -1.55 2.43 -26.23
N SER A 58 -2.33 2.41 -25.13
CA SER A 58 -2.05 1.75 -23.87
C SER A 58 -1.53 0.32 -24.10
N PRO A 59 -0.40 -0.06 -23.50
CA PRO A 59 0.15 -1.39 -23.69
C PRO A 59 -0.83 -2.45 -23.16
N ILE A 60 -0.88 -3.61 -23.82
CA ILE A 60 -1.64 -4.78 -23.38
C ILE A 60 -1.14 -5.26 -22.01
N PHE A 61 0.18 -5.14 -21.78
CA PHE A 61 0.82 -5.40 -20.49
C PHE A 61 1.99 -4.47 -20.25
N GLU A 62 2.28 -4.21 -18.98
CA GLU A 62 3.41 -3.40 -18.53
C GLU A 62 4.75 -3.83 -19.13
N ARG A 63 5.63 -2.86 -19.34
CA ARG A 63 6.97 -3.06 -19.93
C ARG A 63 8.01 -2.28 -19.14
N ILE A 64 9.21 -2.84 -19.03
CA ILE A 64 10.37 -2.09 -18.55
C ILE A 64 10.71 -1.00 -19.57
N SER A 65 10.84 0.24 -19.06
CA SER A 65 11.39 1.36 -19.81
C SER A 65 12.90 1.36 -19.66
N TYR A 66 13.62 1.30 -20.77
CA TYR A 66 15.08 1.43 -20.75
C TYR A 66 15.53 2.89 -20.80
N GLU A 67 14.67 3.77 -21.30
CA GLU A 67 14.89 5.22 -21.41
C GLU A 67 14.00 5.97 -20.40
N ASP A 68 14.49 7.10 -19.90
CA ASP A 68 13.69 8.04 -19.11
C ASP A 68 12.68 8.75 -20.02
N SER A 69 11.50 9.11 -19.51
CA SER A 69 10.44 9.69 -20.36
C SER A 69 10.73 11.15 -20.69
N ASP A 70 10.84 11.48 -21.99
CA ASP A 70 11.00 12.86 -22.48
C ASP A 70 9.70 13.70 -22.42
N ILE A 71 8.57 13.08 -22.06
CA ILE A 71 7.23 13.70 -22.09
C ILE A 71 6.99 14.49 -20.80
N GLY A 72 7.58 15.69 -20.65
CA GLY A 72 7.14 16.83 -19.81
C GLY A 72 6.89 16.63 -18.30
N ILE A 73 6.82 15.40 -17.81
CA ILE A 73 6.64 14.93 -16.45
C ILE A 73 7.84 14.02 -16.21
N TYR A 74 8.94 14.60 -15.72
CA TYR A 74 10.17 13.86 -15.42
C TYR A 74 9.98 13.00 -14.15
N LEU A 75 9.27 11.87 -14.27
CA LEU A 75 9.32 10.82 -13.26
C LEU A 75 10.52 9.92 -13.58
N PRO A 76 11.46 9.71 -12.63
CA PRO A 76 12.58 8.82 -12.90
C PRO A 76 12.06 7.40 -13.13
N ARG A 77 12.76 6.62 -13.97
CA ARG A 77 12.40 5.21 -14.26
C ARG A 77 12.06 4.39 -13.02
N SER A 78 12.70 4.68 -11.89
CA SER A 78 12.43 4.05 -10.60
C SER A 78 10.95 4.10 -10.22
N TRP A 79 10.18 5.16 -10.56
CA TRP A 79 8.73 5.30 -10.28
C TRP A 79 7.93 4.05 -10.65
N LYS A 80 8.26 3.44 -11.80
CA LYS A 80 7.58 2.24 -12.29
C LYS A 80 7.77 1.00 -11.39
N PHE A 81 8.69 1.01 -10.43
CA PHE A 81 8.88 -0.10 -9.48
C PHE A 81 7.60 -0.40 -8.71
N MET A 82 6.92 0.65 -8.19
CA MET A 82 5.68 0.48 -7.43
C MET A 82 4.54 0.04 -8.36
N THR A 83 4.41 0.64 -9.54
CA THR A 83 3.45 0.18 -10.57
C THR A 83 3.64 -1.30 -10.90
N ASN A 84 4.90 -1.74 -11.02
CA ASN A 84 5.20 -3.13 -11.30
C ASN A 84 4.83 -4.06 -10.12
N LEU A 85 5.08 -3.63 -8.88
CA LEU A 85 4.63 -4.34 -7.69
C LEU A 85 3.10 -4.46 -7.64
N GLU A 86 2.37 -3.39 -7.90
CA GLU A 86 0.91 -3.37 -7.91
C GLU A 86 0.35 -4.30 -9.00
N ALA A 87 0.93 -4.27 -10.21
CA ALA A 87 0.52 -5.15 -11.30
C ALA A 87 0.84 -6.63 -11.03
N TYR A 88 2.01 -6.91 -10.46
CA TYR A 88 2.44 -8.26 -10.10
C TYR A 88 1.61 -8.87 -8.96
N SER A 89 1.33 -8.10 -7.91
CA SER A 89 0.67 -8.59 -6.69
C SER A 89 -0.71 -9.21 -6.94
N LYS A 90 -1.37 -8.82 -8.04
CA LYS A 90 -2.66 -9.35 -8.49
C LYS A 90 -2.58 -10.75 -9.11
N ARG A 91 -1.37 -11.26 -9.35
CA ARG A 91 -1.15 -12.53 -10.06
C ARG A 91 -1.19 -13.74 -9.13
N GLU A 92 -1.58 -14.86 -9.72
CA GLU A 92 -1.65 -16.18 -9.10
C GLU A 92 -0.29 -16.88 -9.18
N LEU A 93 0.16 -17.41 -8.06
CA LEU A 93 1.37 -18.23 -7.97
C LEU A 93 0.98 -19.69 -7.79
N THR A 94 1.66 -20.57 -8.52
CA THR A 94 1.57 -22.03 -8.28
C THR A 94 2.15 -22.37 -6.91
N TYR A 95 3.28 -21.75 -6.55
CA TYR A 95 3.95 -21.92 -5.27
C TYR A 95 4.09 -20.56 -4.58
N ASP A 96 3.53 -20.43 -3.38
CA ASP A 96 3.59 -19.17 -2.62
C ASP A 96 5.03 -18.76 -2.28
N SER A 97 5.93 -19.73 -2.12
CA SER A 97 7.37 -19.51 -1.89
C SER A 97 8.05 -18.70 -3.00
N ASP A 98 7.47 -18.65 -4.20
CA ASP A 98 8.03 -17.93 -5.34
C ASP A 98 7.65 -16.44 -5.36
N ALA A 99 6.92 -15.93 -4.37
CA ALA A 99 6.38 -14.57 -4.39
C ALA A 99 7.44 -13.49 -4.67
N LEU A 100 8.64 -13.61 -4.10
CA LEU A 100 9.77 -12.70 -4.39
C LEU A 100 10.63 -13.17 -5.57
N ARG A 101 10.83 -14.48 -5.73
CA ARG A 101 11.65 -15.06 -6.81
C ARG A 101 11.08 -14.74 -8.19
N ALA A 102 9.77 -14.80 -8.34
CA ALA A 102 9.08 -14.42 -9.57
C ALA A 102 9.08 -12.90 -9.85
N MET A 103 9.67 -12.07 -8.97
CA MET A 103 9.99 -10.66 -9.21
C MET A 103 11.50 -10.37 -9.26
N GLU A 104 12.35 -11.37 -9.04
CA GLU A 104 13.81 -11.19 -8.87
C GLU A 104 14.45 -10.44 -10.04
N GLY A 105 14.11 -10.77 -11.29
CA GLY A 105 14.63 -10.07 -12.46
C GLY A 105 14.28 -8.57 -12.47
N ILE A 106 13.04 -8.23 -12.10
CA ILE A 106 12.59 -6.83 -11.98
C ILE A 106 13.36 -6.14 -10.86
N PHE A 107 13.51 -6.78 -9.70
CA PHE A 107 14.31 -6.23 -8.60
C PHE A 107 15.77 -5.98 -9.00
N SER A 108 16.41 -6.92 -9.69
CA SER A 108 17.77 -6.77 -10.20
C SER A 108 17.89 -5.63 -11.22
N PHE A 109 16.90 -5.46 -12.10
CA PHE A 109 16.88 -4.35 -13.05
C PHE A 109 16.86 -3.01 -12.33
N TYR A 110 15.97 -2.83 -11.35
CA TYR A 110 15.84 -1.58 -10.61
C TYR A 110 17.02 -1.29 -9.67
N ALA A 111 17.65 -2.32 -9.11
CA ALA A 111 18.84 -2.17 -8.27
C ALA A 111 20.08 -1.66 -9.06
N GLN A 112 20.08 -1.79 -10.39
CA GLN A 112 21.14 -1.31 -11.28
C GLN A 112 20.93 0.12 -11.80
N LEU A 113 19.75 0.73 -11.55
CA LEU A 113 19.47 2.09 -12.00
C LEU A 113 20.23 3.14 -11.19
N VAL A 114 20.22 4.38 -11.67
CA VAL A 114 20.69 5.56 -10.95
C VAL A 114 19.54 6.56 -10.87
N PRO A 115 18.95 6.81 -9.69
CA PRO A 115 19.23 6.15 -8.40
C PRO A 115 18.80 4.67 -8.40
N SER A 116 19.52 3.84 -7.64
CA SER A 116 19.17 2.42 -7.45
C SER A 116 17.86 2.30 -6.67
N VAL A 117 17.17 1.17 -6.79
CA VAL A 117 16.07 0.79 -5.91
C VAL A 117 16.32 -0.62 -5.41
N GLU A 118 17.00 -0.75 -4.27
CA GLU A 118 17.14 -2.02 -3.58
C GLU A 118 15.83 -2.36 -2.85
N GLN A 119 15.64 -3.64 -2.52
CA GLN A 119 14.45 -4.09 -1.81
C GLN A 119 14.78 -5.05 -0.67
N TYR A 120 13.96 -5.00 0.36
CA TYR A 120 14.01 -5.92 1.48
C TYR A 120 12.64 -6.56 1.69
N TRP A 121 12.56 -7.88 1.49
CA TRP A 121 11.34 -8.69 1.53
C TRP A 121 10.18 -8.17 0.66
N GLY A 122 10.51 -7.52 -0.45
CA GLY A 122 9.58 -6.96 -1.43
C GLY A 122 9.32 -5.47 -1.28
N LEU A 123 9.78 -4.83 -0.20
CA LEU A 123 9.60 -3.38 0.01
C LEU A 123 10.84 -2.61 -0.48
N PRO A 124 10.68 -1.50 -1.23
CA PRO A 124 11.81 -0.69 -1.65
C PRO A 124 12.51 -0.03 -0.45
N LEU A 125 13.83 0.08 -0.55
CA LEU A 125 14.71 0.73 0.42
C LEU A 125 15.02 2.19 0.07
N ARG A 126 14.51 2.66 -1.07
CA ARG A 126 14.69 4.03 -1.57
C ARG A 126 13.37 4.55 -2.13
N TRP A 127 13.24 5.87 -2.13
CA TRP A 127 12.05 6.55 -2.64
C TRP A 127 11.86 6.27 -4.13
N VAL A 128 10.75 5.62 -4.44
CA VAL A 128 10.39 5.28 -5.81
C VAL A 128 9.76 6.51 -6.48
N GLY A 129 10.41 7.02 -7.52
CA GLY A 129 9.86 8.07 -8.37
C GLY A 129 9.90 9.51 -7.82
N CYS A 130 10.69 9.75 -6.78
CA CYS A 130 11.08 11.10 -6.39
C CYS A 130 12.51 11.37 -6.86
N GLN A 131 12.71 12.45 -7.61
CA GLN A 131 14.04 13.01 -7.87
C GLN A 131 14.48 13.75 -6.60
N LEU A 132 15.51 13.23 -5.94
CA LEU A 132 16.18 13.92 -4.84
C LEU A 132 16.94 15.11 -5.44
N SER A 133 16.33 16.30 -5.47
CA SER A 133 17.05 17.51 -5.91
C SER A 133 17.85 18.09 -4.75
N ASN A 134 19.17 18.12 -4.92
CA ASN A 134 20.02 19.01 -4.14
C ASN A 134 19.84 20.43 -4.70
N LEU A 135 19.10 21.27 -3.99
CA LEU A 135 19.10 22.75 -4.00
C LEU A 135 19.11 23.53 -5.35
N GLU A 136 18.20 24.53 -5.40
CA GLU A 136 18.22 25.78 -6.20
C GLU A 136 17.60 25.90 -7.60
N GLU A 137 17.22 24.82 -8.30
CA GLU A 137 16.58 25.02 -9.62
C GLU A 137 15.07 25.29 -9.52
N LYS A 138 14.68 26.50 -9.95
CA LYS A 138 13.32 27.08 -9.89
C LYS A 138 12.29 26.45 -10.84
N ASN A 139 12.62 25.40 -11.60
CA ASN A 139 11.72 24.87 -12.63
C ASN A 139 11.67 23.33 -12.65
N VAL A 140 11.15 22.70 -11.60
CA VAL A 140 10.74 21.28 -11.67
C VAL A 140 9.34 21.14 -11.08
N TYR A 141 8.34 20.93 -11.93
CA TYR A 141 6.96 20.67 -11.53
C TYR A 141 6.86 19.33 -10.77
N TYR A 142 6.14 19.33 -9.63
CA TYR A 142 5.54 18.20 -8.89
C TYR A 142 6.35 16.94 -8.59
N VAL A 143 7.68 16.98 -8.63
CA VAL A 143 8.48 15.88 -8.06
C VAL A 143 8.62 16.13 -6.56
N ALA A 144 8.05 15.24 -5.75
CA ALA A 144 8.08 15.39 -4.30
C ALA A 144 9.51 15.50 -3.77
N LYS A 145 9.75 16.53 -2.96
CA LYS A 145 11.00 16.69 -2.23
C LYS A 145 10.93 15.83 -0.98
N SER A 146 11.54 14.64 -1.00
CA SER A 146 11.80 13.95 0.26
C SER A 146 12.73 14.85 1.09
N LYS A 147 12.41 15.09 2.36
CA LYS A 147 13.29 15.85 3.27
C LYS A 147 14.59 15.09 3.56
N HIS A 148 14.62 13.78 3.30
CA HIS A 148 15.72 12.90 3.68
C HIS A 148 16.01 11.84 2.60
N ASN A 149 17.30 11.64 2.31
CA ASN A 149 17.80 10.48 1.55
C ASN A 149 18.04 9.30 2.51
N ASP A 150 17.03 8.96 3.31
CA ASP A 150 17.19 7.93 4.35
C ASP A 150 16.39 6.66 4.03
N VAL A 151 17.09 5.52 4.17
CA VAL A 151 16.58 4.18 3.85
C VAL A 151 15.43 3.76 4.78
N VAL A 152 15.44 4.23 6.03
CA VAL A 152 14.42 3.90 7.03
C VAL A 152 13.07 4.45 6.61
N GLY A 153 13.01 5.75 6.31
CA GLY A 153 11.79 6.43 5.89
C GLY A 153 11.19 5.80 4.64
N ALA A 154 12.03 5.40 3.67
CA ALA A 154 11.58 4.68 2.48
C ALA A 154 10.94 3.32 2.81
N VAL A 155 11.52 2.55 3.75
CA VAL A 155 10.94 1.27 4.21
C VAL A 155 9.63 1.48 4.95
N LEU A 156 9.59 2.40 5.90
CA LEU A 156 8.39 2.70 6.68
C LEU A 156 7.26 3.19 5.79
N TRP A 157 7.60 3.98 4.78
CA TRP A 157 6.69 4.41 3.75
C TRP A 157 6.19 3.27 2.87
N ALA A 158 7.07 2.35 2.46
CA ALA A 158 6.69 1.19 1.69
C ALA A 158 5.74 0.26 2.46
N MET A 159 5.80 0.25 3.80
CA MET A 159 4.86 -0.47 4.66
C MET A 159 3.45 0.11 4.64
N LEU A 160 3.20 1.27 4.02
CA LEU A 160 1.85 1.87 3.91
C LEU A 160 1.00 1.26 2.78
N TRP A 161 1.43 0.14 2.19
CA TRP A 161 0.63 -0.57 1.19
C TRP A 161 -0.73 -0.97 1.75
N GLU A 162 -1.75 -1.01 0.89
CA GLU A 162 -3.09 -1.45 1.25
C GLU A 162 -3.63 -2.43 0.21
N PRO A 163 -4.60 -3.30 0.57
CA PRO A 163 -5.29 -4.14 -0.39
C PRO A 163 -6.04 -3.31 -1.45
N ALA A 164 -5.95 -3.73 -2.71
CA ALA A 164 -6.67 -3.13 -3.84
C ALA A 164 -8.07 -3.73 -3.98
N TRP A 165 -8.99 -3.29 -3.13
CA TRP A 165 -10.37 -3.78 -3.02
C TRP A 165 -11.20 -3.73 -4.32
N SER A 166 -10.92 -2.75 -5.18
CA SER A 166 -11.71 -2.45 -6.40
C SER A 166 -11.54 -3.44 -7.56
N GLY A 167 -10.65 -4.43 -7.45
CA GLY A 167 -10.29 -5.31 -8.57
C GLY A 167 -10.34 -6.81 -8.28
N VAL A 168 -10.85 -7.21 -7.12
CA VAL A 168 -10.89 -8.61 -6.68
C VAL A 168 -12.36 -9.02 -6.59
N ASN A 169 -12.74 -10.15 -7.19
CA ASN A 169 -13.95 -10.86 -6.76
C ASN A 169 -13.65 -11.37 -5.35
N ILE A 170 -13.95 -10.56 -4.33
CA ILE A 170 -13.53 -10.87 -2.96
C ILE A 170 -14.36 -12.05 -2.47
N SER A 171 -13.71 -13.22 -2.42
CA SER A 171 -14.29 -14.37 -1.73
C SER A 171 -14.67 -13.95 -0.31
N LYS A 172 -15.82 -14.42 0.18
CA LYS A 172 -16.32 -14.19 1.55
C LYS A 172 -15.31 -14.58 2.65
N THR A 173 -14.27 -15.35 2.30
CA THR A 173 -13.26 -15.95 3.18
C THR A 173 -12.03 -15.07 3.45
N GLY A 174 -11.96 -13.85 2.92
CA GLY A 174 -10.82 -12.95 3.14
C GLY A 174 -9.56 -13.29 2.33
N PHE A 175 -8.50 -12.49 2.51
CA PHE A 175 -7.23 -12.68 1.79
C PHE A 175 -6.39 -13.79 2.42
N ALA A 176 -5.82 -14.65 1.58
CA ALA A 176 -4.98 -15.76 2.06
C ALA A 176 -3.56 -15.31 2.39
N ARG A 177 -3.02 -15.83 3.50
CA ARG A 177 -1.65 -15.64 3.96
C ARG A 177 -0.69 -16.56 3.17
N ARG A 178 0.49 -16.05 2.81
CA ARG A 178 1.62 -16.84 2.30
C ARG A 178 2.58 -17.17 3.43
N ASP A 179 2.81 -18.45 3.67
CA ASP A 179 3.77 -18.91 4.69
C ASP A 179 5.21 -18.55 4.31
N GLY A 180 6.06 -18.32 5.32
CA GLY A 180 7.49 -18.01 5.13
C GLY A 180 7.83 -16.55 4.81
N PHE A 181 6.83 -15.67 4.67
CA PHE A 181 7.02 -14.23 4.47
C PHE A 181 6.65 -13.44 5.73
N PRO A 182 7.01 -12.15 5.83
CA PRO A 182 6.55 -11.31 6.92
C PRO A 182 5.17 -10.69 6.69
N THR A 183 4.43 -10.39 7.77
CA THR A 183 3.09 -9.78 7.66
C THR A 183 3.10 -8.31 7.28
N TRP A 184 4.20 -7.61 7.58
CA TRP A 184 4.39 -6.19 7.25
C TRP A 184 4.70 -5.95 5.76
N SER A 185 5.05 -6.99 5.00
CA SER A 185 5.28 -6.92 3.55
C SER A 185 4.09 -7.44 2.75
N TRP A 186 3.84 -6.86 1.58
CA TRP A 186 2.83 -7.32 0.63
C TRP A 186 3.08 -8.77 0.18
N SER A 187 4.34 -9.22 0.18
CA SER A 187 4.70 -10.57 -0.27
C SER A 187 4.04 -11.67 0.57
N GLY A 188 3.69 -11.35 1.82
CA GLY A 188 2.95 -12.23 2.71
C GLY A 188 1.49 -12.46 2.35
N TRP A 189 0.92 -11.80 1.33
CA TRP A 189 -0.54 -11.79 1.13
C TRP A 189 -0.96 -12.04 -0.32
N LYS A 190 -1.91 -12.96 -0.53
CA LYS A 190 -2.52 -13.23 -1.84
C LYS A 190 -3.58 -12.19 -2.18
N VAL A 191 -3.12 -10.98 -2.50
CA VAL A 191 -4.00 -9.85 -2.83
C VAL A 191 -3.26 -8.86 -3.72
N GLY A 192 -4.00 -8.22 -4.63
CA GLY A 192 -3.50 -7.02 -5.29
C GLY A 192 -3.27 -5.94 -4.25
N VAL A 193 -2.11 -5.30 -4.26
CA VAL A 193 -1.81 -4.17 -3.37
C VAL A 193 -1.75 -2.86 -4.15
N ARG A 194 -1.85 -1.76 -3.42
CA ARG A 194 -1.70 -0.39 -3.93
C ARG A 194 -1.15 0.52 -2.85
N TRP A 195 -0.69 1.69 -3.26
CA TRP A 195 -0.27 2.75 -2.35
C TRP A 195 -0.91 4.09 -2.72
N ASN A 196 -2.21 4.24 -2.46
CA ASN A 196 -2.98 5.39 -2.96
C ASN A 196 -2.57 6.75 -2.38
N PHE A 197 -2.12 6.78 -1.12
CA PHE A 197 -1.81 8.05 -0.44
C PHE A 197 -0.57 8.75 -1.00
N LEU A 198 0.10 8.11 -1.95
CA LEU A 198 1.35 8.57 -2.56
C LEU A 198 1.17 9.53 -3.71
N GLU A 199 -0.05 9.68 -4.22
CA GLU A 199 -0.35 10.66 -5.26
C GLU A 199 -0.21 12.11 -4.75
N ASN A 200 -0.09 12.32 -3.43
CA ASN A 200 0.01 13.65 -2.83
C ASN A 200 1.40 13.92 -2.22
N VAL A 201 2.14 14.78 -2.92
CA VAL A 201 3.49 15.25 -2.60
C VAL A 201 3.67 15.72 -1.14
N LYS A 202 2.62 16.29 -0.53
CA LYS A 202 2.68 16.82 0.84
C LYS A 202 3.00 15.75 1.89
N TYR A 203 2.65 14.49 1.64
CA TYR A 203 2.93 13.39 2.57
C TYR A 203 4.41 12.99 2.55
N LEU A 204 5.06 13.11 1.40
CA LEU A 204 6.48 12.78 1.23
C LEU A 204 7.37 13.81 1.93
N GLU A 205 6.97 15.08 1.95
CA GLU A 205 7.64 16.17 2.67
C GLU A 205 7.49 16.06 4.20
N LYS A 206 6.58 15.23 4.71
CA LYS A 206 6.44 14.93 6.15
C LYS A 206 7.07 13.59 6.50
N SER A 207 8.28 13.36 5.99
CA SER A 207 9.02 12.13 6.18
C SER A 207 9.12 11.75 7.67
N PHE A 208 8.80 10.50 7.99
CA PHE A 208 8.86 9.94 9.34
C PHE A 208 10.03 8.96 9.41
N THR A 209 10.81 9.02 10.48
CA THR A 209 11.89 8.08 10.74
C THR A 209 11.79 7.56 12.16
N ALA A 210 12.17 6.30 12.34
CA ALA A 210 12.21 5.62 13.63
C ALA A 210 13.37 4.63 13.61
N PRO A 211 14.14 4.47 14.71
CA PRO A 211 15.20 3.46 14.75
C PRO A 211 14.68 2.08 14.33
N LEU A 212 15.24 1.56 13.24
CA LEU A 212 14.79 0.33 12.59
C LEU A 212 15.98 -0.61 12.38
N PHE A 213 15.85 -1.84 12.87
CA PHE A 213 16.90 -2.85 12.81
C PHE A 213 16.36 -4.16 12.24
N VAL A 214 17.19 -4.87 11.50
CA VAL A 214 16.98 -6.24 11.06
C VAL A 214 17.62 -7.20 12.07
N GLU A 215 16.90 -8.23 12.50
CA GLU A 215 17.52 -9.32 13.25
C GLU A 215 18.31 -10.24 12.31
N THR A 216 19.51 -10.63 12.74
CA THR A 216 20.33 -11.57 12.00
C THR A 216 20.06 -13.01 12.43
N THR A 217 20.43 -13.97 11.58
CA THR A 217 20.35 -15.40 11.90
C THR A 217 21.24 -15.79 13.09
N ALA A 218 22.25 -14.97 13.42
CA ALA A 218 23.10 -15.12 14.59
C ALA A 218 22.56 -14.43 15.85
N GLY A 219 21.35 -13.86 15.81
CA GLY A 219 20.72 -13.15 16.94
C GLY A 219 21.20 -11.72 17.14
N GLY A 220 21.98 -11.16 16.20
CA GLY A 220 22.42 -9.77 16.22
C GLY A 220 21.40 -8.81 15.60
N LEU A 221 21.71 -7.51 15.64
CA LEU A 221 20.90 -6.46 15.03
C LEU A 221 21.74 -5.68 14.01
N VAL A 222 21.19 -5.48 12.81
CA VAL A 222 21.77 -4.65 11.77
C VAL A 222 20.86 -3.47 11.53
N GLU A 223 21.38 -2.26 11.71
CA GLU A 223 20.60 -1.03 11.49
C GLU A 223 20.25 -0.86 10.01
N VAL A 224 19.00 -0.46 9.74
CA VAL A 224 18.50 -0.22 8.39
C VAL A 224 19.03 1.14 7.90
N LYS A 225 20.16 1.12 7.18
CA LYS A 225 20.84 2.30 6.63
C LYS A 225 21.36 2.04 5.21
N ASP A 226 21.97 3.05 4.59
CA ASP A 226 22.61 2.94 3.27
C ASP A 226 23.64 1.81 3.17
N ALA A 227 24.33 1.46 4.26
CA ALA A 227 25.26 0.33 4.26
C ALA A 227 24.54 -1.01 4.04
N LEU A 228 23.40 -1.22 4.72
CA LEU A 228 22.55 -2.40 4.52
C LEU A 228 21.97 -2.41 3.11
N ALA A 229 21.41 -1.28 2.65
CA ALA A 229 20.85 -1.18 1.30
C ALA A 229 21.89 -1.56 0.23
N ARG A 230 23.11 -1.01 0.31
CA ARG A 230 24.20 -1.37 -0.62
C ARG A 230 24.60 -2.84 -0.55
N SER A 231 24.57 -3.46 0.64
CA SER A 231 24.86 -4.90 0.78
C SER A 231 23.86 -5.79 0.04
N LEU A 232 22.61 -5.34 -0.09
CA LEU A 232 21.54 -6.07 -0.78
C LEU A 232 21.68 -6.01 -2.31
N ASN A 233 22.44 -5.05 -2.85
CA ASN A 233 22.77 -5.01 -4.26
C ASN A 233 23.88 -6.02 -4.66
N SER A 234 24.43 -6.78 -3.71
CA SER A 234 25.51 -7.73 -3.98
C SER A 234 25.07 -9.02 -4.71
N GLY A 235 23.77 -9.19 -4.97
CA GLY A 235 23.21 -10.42 -5.56
C GLY A 235 23.20 -11.63 -4.61
N LYS A 236 23.59 -11.44 -3.35
CA LYS A 236 23.55 -12.49 -2.32
C LYS A 236 22.13 -12.65 -1.76
N SER A 237 21.76 -13.88 -1.45
CA SER A 237 20.49 -14.17 -0.77
C SER A 237 20.47 -13.58 0.65
N TYR A 238 19.29 -13.32 1.21
CA TYR A 238 19.14 -12.87 2.60
C TYR A 238 19.81 -13.83 3.58
N ALA A 239 19.68 -15.14 3.36
CA ALA A 239 20.32 -16.17 4.17
C ALA A 239 21.85 -16.07 4.13
N THR A 240 22.44 -15.83 2.95
CA THR A 240 23.89 -15.63 2.79
C THR A 240 24.37 -14.35 3.49
N LEU A 241 23.54 -13.32 3.55
CA LEU A 241 23.80 -12.09 4.29
C LEU A 241 23.51 -12.22 5.79
N GLY A 242 23.01 -13.39 6.24
CA GLY A 242 22.62 -13.62 7.63
C GLY A 242 21.43 -12.78 8.07
N LEU A 243 20.60 -12.27 7.15
CA LEU A 243 19.45 -11.42 7.44
C LEU A 243 18.18 -12.26 7.55
N THR A 244 17.33 -11.97 8.53
CA THR A 244 15.98 -12.57 8.65
C THR A 244 14.92 -11.67 8.01
N HIS A 245 13.62 -11.86 8.28
CA HIS A 245 12.56 -10.86 8.04
C HIS A 245 12.09 -10.18 9.33
N MET A 246 12.70 -10.51 10.48
CA MET A 246 12.32 -9.95 11.76
C MET A 246 12.89 -8.54 11.87
N LEU A 247 12.02 -7.56 12.11
CA LEU A 247 12.39 -6.17 12.29
C LEU A 247 12.21 -5.75 13.75
N ARG A 248 13.06 -4.84 14.23
CA ARG A 248 12.86 -4.12 15.49
C ARG A 248 12.73 -2.64 15.19
N ILE A 249 11.56 -2.10 15.48
CA ILE A 249 11.28 -0.67 15.36
C ILE A 249 11.09 -0.07 16.75
N THR A 250 11.82 0.99 17.08
CA THR A 250 11.58 1.78 18.29
C THR A 250 10.78 3.01 17.91
N THR A 251 9.52 3.06 18.30
CA THR A 251 8.59 4.13 17.92
C THR A 251 7.53 4.35 18.99
N VAL A 252 6.77 5.42 18.86
CA VAL A 252 5.61 5.68 19.71
C VAL A 252 4.53 4.63 19.41
N ALA A 253 3.98 4.04 20.47
CA ALA A 253 2.87 3.09 20.39
C ALA A 253 1.70 3.55 21.26
N PHE A 254 0.49 3.31 20.79
CA PHE A 254 -0.78 3.56 21.47
C PHE A 254 -1.51 2.24 21.68
N ASP A 255 -2.13 2.07 22.83
CA ASP A 255 -3.12 1.02 23.04
C ASP A 255 -4.51 1.69 22.87
N LEU A 256 -5.23 1.30 21.82
CA LEU A 256 -6.46 1.96 21.37
C LEU A 256 -7.66 1.04 21.58
N PRO A 257 -8.75 1.51 22.21
CA PRO A 257 -9.99 0.77 22.26
C PRO A 257 -10.71 0.84 20.91
N PHE A 258 -11.13 -0.30 20.41
CA PHE A 258 -11.92 -0.45 19.19
C PHE A 258 -13.34 -0.84 19.55
N ILE A 259 -14.26 -0.47 18.67
CA ILE A 259 -15.66 -0.88 18.77
C ILE A 259 -16.06 -1.45 17.41
N GLU A 260 -16.67 -2.63 17.43
CA GLU A 260 -17.31 -3.22 16.26
C GLU A 260 -18.58 -2.43 15.93
N ARG A 261 -18.69 -1.94 14.70
CA ARG A 261 -19.86 -1.20 14.22
C ARG A 261 -20.55 -1.96 13.10
N THR A 262 -21.88 -2.00 13.16
CA THR A 262 -22.70 -2.45 12.03
C THR A 262 -22.37 -1.59 10.80
N PRO A 263 -22.26 -2.17 9.60
CA PRO A 263 -21.97 -1.41 8.39
C PRO A 263 -22.92 -0.23 8.27
N PHE A 264 -22.35 0.98 8.31
CA PHE A 264 -23.08 2.21 8.10
C PHE A 264 -23.53 2.24 6.64
N ARG A 265 -24.83 2.48 6.41
CA ARG A 265 -25.36 2.73 5.06
C ARG A 265 -25.34 4.24 4.84
N PRO A 266 -24.55 4.75 3.88
CA PRO A 266 -24.76 6.11 3.38
C PRO A 266 -26.21 6.24 2.92
N THR A 267 -26.85 7.36 3.22
CA THR A 267 -28.28 7.60 2.91
C THR A 267 -28.52 7.97 1.44
N THR A 268 -27.48 8.09 0.62
CA THR A 268 -27.54 8.48 -0.79
C THR A 268 -26.90 7.41 -1.69
N SER A 269 -27.66 6.93 -2.67
CA SER A 269 -27.24 5.99 -3.70
C SER A 269 -26.45 6.70 -4.80
N TRP A 270 -25.27 6.19 -5.15
CA TRP A 270 -24.33 6.85 -6.07
C TRP A 270 -24.55 6.44 -7.53
N ALA A 271 -24.41 7.39 -8.46
CA ALA A 271 -24.24 7.09 -9.87
C ALA A 271 -22.77 6.70 -10.14
N LYS A 272 -22.57 5.69 -11.00
CA LYS A 272 -21.27 5.15 -11.42
C LYS A 272 -20.26 6.25 -11.79
N SER A 273 -19.44 6.65 -10.84
CA SER A 273 -18.17 7.27 -11.17
C SER A 273 -17.15 6.16 -11.37
N HIS A 274 -16.45 6.19 -12.51
CA HIS A 274 -15.24 5.39 -12.69
C HIS A 274 -14.11 5.78 -11.72
N SER A 275 -14.31 6.84 -10.91
CA SER A 275 -13.63 6.98 -9.63
C SER A 275 -14.37 6.15 -8.57
N PHE A 276 -13.91 4.92 -8.33
CA PHE A 276 -14.05 4.34 -6.97
C PHE A 276 -13.69 5.45 -6.00
N PRO A 277 -14.60 5.83 -5.08
CA PRO A 277 -14.64 7.14 -4.44
C PRO A 277 -13.22 7.58 -4.18
N THR A 278 -12.79 8.61 -4.93
CA THR A 278 -11.48 9.24 -4.82
C THR A 278 -11.23 9.45 -3.34
N ARG A 279 -10.46 8.57 -2.69
CA ARG A 279 -9.00 8.59 -2.53
C ARG A 279 -8.44 9.91 -1.98
N CYS A 280 -9.32 10.83 -1.57
CA CYS A 280 -9.07 11.98 -0.71
C CYS A 280 -9.92 11.81 0.55
N LYS A 281 -9.30 11.97 1.72
CA LYS A 281 -9.90 11.89 3.08
C LYS A 281 -10.91 10.72 3.29
N SER A 282 -10.39 9.62 3.86
CA SER A 282 -11.12 8.75 4.80
C SER A 282 -12.49 8.19 4.38
N GLN A 283 -12.58 7.40 3.29
CA GLN A 283 -13.80 6.65 2.99
C GLN A 283 -13.51 5.19 2.63
N HIS A 284 -13.47 4.33 3.65
CA HIS A 284 -13.52 2.87 3.48
C HIS A 284 -14.90 2.31 3.88
N TRP A 285 -15.96 3.08 3.63
CA TRP A 285 -17.35 2.60 3.72
C TRP A 285 -17.63 1.72 2.52
N VAL A 286 -17.46 0.40 2.65
CA VAL A 286 -17.81 -0.52 1.57
C VAL A 286 -19.33 -0.53 1.44
N ASN A 287 -19.82 0.16 0.42
CA ASN A 287 -21.23 0.25 0.09
C ASN A 287 -21.78 -1.14 -0.28
N LYS A 288 -22.94 -1.47 0.30
CA LYS A 288 -23.69 -2.70 0.00
C LYS A 288 -24.36 -2.65 -1.39
N GLU A 289 -24.52 -1.46 -1.96
CA GLU A 289 -25.38 -1.25 -3.14
C GLU A 289 -24.69 -1.54 -4.48
N ASP A 290 -23.37 -1.43 -4.57
CA ASP A 290 -22.64 -1.69 -5.83
C ASP A 290 -22.42 -3.19 -6.12
N HIS A 291 -22.55 -4.05 -5.09
CA HIS A 291 -22.36 -5.49 -5.20
C HIS A 291 -23.41 -6.26 -4.38
N PRO A 292 -24.65 -6.42 -4.89
CA PRO A 292 -25.76 -7.08 -4.17
C PRO A 292 -25.51 -8.56 -3.81
N GLY A 293 -24.41 -9.17 -4.31
CA GLY A 293 -23.99 -10.54 -4.00
C GLY A 293 -22.89 -10.69 -2.92
N GLU A 294 -22.30 -9.59 -2.43
CA GLU A 294 -21.08 -9.64 -1.61
C GLU A 294 -21.36 -9.43 -0.10
N GLY A 295 -20.51 -10.01 0.74
CA GLY A 295 -20.77 -10.30 2.16
C GLY A 295 -21.11 -9.10 3.05
N LYS A 296 -21.59 -9.39 4.28
CA LYS A 296 -21.69 -8.39 5.35
C LYS A 296 -20.26 -7.94 5.73
N TRP A 297 -19.96 -6.66 5.61
CA TRP A 297 -18.68 -6.08 6.02
C TRP A 297 -18.77 -5.52 7.44
N THR A 298 -17.94 -6.04 8.33
CA THR A 298 -17.79 -5.53 9.70
C THR A 298 -16.80 -4.37 9.71
N HIS A 299 -17.18 -3.24 10.31
CA HIS A 299 -16.31 -2.08 10.43
C HIS A 299 -15.79 -1.98 11.85
N PHE A 300 -14.51 -1.64 11.99
CA PHE A 300 -13.89 -1.40 13.29
C PHE A 300 -13.43 0.05 13.33
N VAL A 301 -13.82 0.74 14.41
CA VAL A 301 -13.46 2.13 14.62
C VAL A 301 -12.88 2.33 16.01
N VAL A 302 -11.92 3.24 16.10
CA VAL A 302 -11.60 3.89 17.38
C VAL A 302 -12.58 5.02 17.56
N GLN A 303 -13.21 5.12 18.73
CA GLN A 303 -14.17 6.19 19.03
C GLN A 303 -13.77 6.94 20.28
N LYS A 304 -13.86 8.27 20.22
CA LYS A 304 -13.73 9.15 21.38
C LYS A 304 -14.92 10.08 21.47
N ASN A 305 -15.73 9.92 22.50
CA ASN A 305 -16.88 10.79 22.76
C ASN A 305 -16.43 12.17 23.22
N ILE A 306 -17.15 13.20 22.80
CA ILE A 306 -16.93 14.60 23.20
C ILE A 306 -18.21 15.07 23.89
N GLU A 307 -18.10 15.38 25.17
CA GLU A 307 -19.19 15.82 26.07
C GLU A 307 -20.32 14.80 26.28
N THR A 308 -20.93 14.27 25.21
CA THR A 308 -22.04 13.31 25.23
C THR A 308 -21.71 12.05 24.42
N SER A 309 -22.49 10.97 24.58
CA SER A 309 -22.32 9.74 23.81
C SER A 309 -22.76 9.85 22.35
N GLU A 310 -23.44 10.94 21.99
CA GLU A 310 -23.98 11.18 20.67
C GLU A 310 -22.98 11.90 19.76
N ARG A 311 -21.94 12.51 20.31
CA ARG A 311 -20.91 13.27 19.60
C ARG A 311 -19.53 12.69 19.82
N GLY A 312 -18.68 12.75 18.81
CA GLY A 312 -17.27 12.45 19.01
C GLY A 312 -16.46 12.33 17.74
N LEU A 313 -15.27 11.76 17.90
CA LEU A 313 -14.33 11.45 16.83
C LEU A 313 -14.31 9.96 16.56
N VAL A 314 -14.19 9.59 15.29
CA VAL A 314 -14.00 8.23 14.82
C VAL A 314 -12.80 8.12 13.89
N TRP A 315 -12.07 7.01 14.01
CA TRP A 315 -10.99 6.66 13.11
C TRP A 315 -11.25 5.26 12.54
N SER A 316 -11.27 5.16 11.21
CA SER A 316 -11.47 3.91 10.50
C SER A 316 -10.21 3.05 10.53
N LEU A 317 -10.38 1.75 10.76
CA LEU A 317 -9.34 0.76 10.66
C LEU A 317 -9.31 0.12 9.27
N ASP A 318 -8.18 0.26 8.57
CA ASP A 318 -7.96 -0.35 7.26
C ASP A 318 -7.28 -1.70 7.44
N LEU A 319 -8.10 -2.76 7.49
CA LEU A 319 -7.59 -4.11 7.73
C LEU A 319 -6.73 -4.61 6.57
N THR A 320 -5.63 -5.27 6.94
CA THR A 320 -4.71 -5.94 6.02
C THR A 320 -5.36 -7.19 5.43
N ARG A 321 -6.22 -7.85 6.20
CA ARG A 321 -7.01 -9.01 5.80
C ARG A 321 -8.41 -8.57 5.41
N GLY A 322 -8.89 -9.02 4.25
CA GLY A 322 -10.26 -8.75 3.79
C GLY A 322 -11.29 -9.76 4.27
N GLY A 323 -12.53 -9.60 3.81
CA GLY A 323 -13.68 -10.44 4.17
C GLY A 323 -14.41 -10.00 5.44
N ALA A 324 -15.36 -10.83 5.90
CA ALA A 324 -16.07 -10.62 7.15
C ALA A 324 -15.11 -10.89 8.33
N ALA A 325 -14.47 -9.83 8.84
CA ALA A 325 -13.64 -9.91 10.03
C ALA A 325 -14.51 -9.90 11.30
N THR A 326 -14.09 -10.65 12.32
CA THR A 326 -14.72 -10.64 13.64
C THR A 326 -13.79 -9.99 14.66
N SER A 327 -14.33 -9.56 15.80
CA SER A 327 -13.52 -9.09 16.93
C SER A 327 -12.48 -10.12 17.39
N SER A 328 -12.77 -11.43 17.24
CA SER A 328 -11.86 -12.50 17.64
C SER A 328 -10.53 -12.46 16.90
N ASP A 329 -10.53 -12.05 15.63
CA ASP A 329 -9.30 -11.96 14.86
C ASP A 329 -8.64 -10.57 14.85
N LEU A 330 -9.07 -9.75 15.81
CA LEU A 330 -8.36 -8.59 16.35
C LEU A 330 -7.89 -8.80 17.80
N ALA A 331 -8.31 -9.87 18.48
CA ALA A 331 -7.98 -10.08 19.89
C ALA A 331 -6.48 -10.35 20.11
N LEU A 332 -5.86 -9.76 21.14
CA LEU A 332 -4.48 -10.08 21.53
C LEU A 332 -4.35 -11.49 22.12
N ASP A 333 -3.16 -12.09 22.01
CA ASP A 333 -2.86 -13.41 22.58
C ASP A 333 -3.13 -13.43 24.10
N THR A 334 -3.55 -14.59 24.62
CA THR A 334 -4.21 -14.81 25.93
C THR A 334 -3.37 -14.50 27.18
N ASP A 335 -2.18 -13.95 27.04
CA ASP A 335 -1.22 -13.72 28.13
C ASP A 335 -1.54 -12.50 29.02
N ASN A 336 -2.64 -11.76 28.76
CA ASN A 336 -3.09 -10.70 29.66
C ASN A 336 -4.61 -10.52 29.64
N ASN A 337 -5.17 -10.18 30.81
CA ASN A 337 -6.55 -9.70 31.03
C ASN A 337 -6.84 -8.35 30.32
N ALA A 338 -6.45 -8.20 29.06
CA ALA A 338 -6.82 -7.05 28.24
C ALA A 338 -8.22 -7.26 27.67
N ASN A 339 -9.02 -6.18 27.66
CA ASN A 339 -10.33 -6.19 27.03
C ASN A 339 -10.21 -6.68 25.56
N PRO A 340 -11.10 -7.56 25.07
CA PRO A 340 -10.97 -8.21 23.76
C PRO A 340 -11.05 -7.25 22.56
N MET A 341 -11.18 -5.94 22.79
CA MET A 341 -11.23 -4.89 21.77
C MET A 341 -10.18 -3.79 21.98
N THR A 342 -8.99 -4.09 22.51
CA THR A 342 -7.87 -3.14 22.52
C THR A 342 -6.78 -3.62 21.56
N LEU A 343 -6.41 -2.79 20.57
CA LEU A 343 -5.30 -3.08 19.66
C LEU A 343 -4.15 -2.09 19.87
N ARG A 344 -2.94 -2.54 19.55
CA ARG A 344 -1.77 -1.68 19.54
C ARG A 344 -1.59 -1.03 18.18
N CYS A 345 -1.43 0.28 18.18
CA CYS A 345 -1.05 1.07 17.02
C CYS A 345 0.40 1.56 17.20
N ILE A 346 1.29 1.31 16.25
CA ILE A 346 2.65 1.84 16.24
C ILE A 346 2.76 2.94 15.18
N VAL A 347 3.44 4.05 15.48
CA VAL A 347 3.65 5.13 14.51
C VAL A 347 4.70 4.69 13.48
N ILE A 348 4.32 4.67 12.21
CA ILE A 348 5.22 4.37 11.08
C ILE A 348 5.26 5.50 10.04
N SER A 349 4.44 6.53 10.20
CA SER A 349 4.30 7.66 9.28
C SER A 349 3.79 8.88 10.05
N TYR A 350 3.91 10.06 9.44
CA TYR A 350 3.34 11.28 10.00
C TYR A 350 1.81 11.20 10.12
N ASP A 351 1.11 10.61 9.15
CA ASP A 351 -0.37 10.56 9.11
C ASP A 351 -0.96 9.17 9.38
N TYR A 352 -0.10 8.14 9.54
CA TYR A 352 -0.53 6.76 9.70
C TYR A 352 0.22 6.02 10.80
N GLY A 353 -0.52 5.14 11.47
CA GLY A 353 0.02 4.08 12.30
C GLY A 353 -0.28 2.70 11.72
N MET A 354 0.55 1.73 12.09
CA MET A 354 0.32 0.31 11.81
C MET A 354 -0.34 -0.33 13.03
N ILE A 355 -1.47 -0.99 12.81
CA ILE A 355 -2.08 -1.82 13.83
C ILE A 355 -1.38 -3.17 13.87
N VAL A 356 -0.95 -3.55 15.08
CA VAL A 356 -0.20 -4.77 15.33
C VAL A 356 -0.86 -5.61 16.41
N GLN A 357 -0.77 -6.93 16.23
CA GLN A 357 -1.18 -7.93 17.21
C GLN A 357 0.07 -8.69 17.64
N CYS A 358 0.36 -8.71 18.94
CA CYS A 358 1.51 -9.41 19.49
C CYS A 358 1.12 -10.82 19.94
N SER A 359 1.91 -11.82 19.57
CA SER A 359 1.84 -13.19 20.06
C SER A 359 3.26 -13.68 20.30
N SER A 360 3.53 -14.24 21.49
CA SER A 360 4.85 -14.74 21.87
C SER A 360 6.01 -13.74 21.64
N GLY A 361 5.75 -12.44 21.88
CA GLY A 361 6.74 -11.36 21.69
C GLY A 361 7.01 -10.97 20.23
N ILE A 362 6.26 -11.52 19.27
CA ILE A 362 6.31 -11.15 17.85
C ILE A 362 5.01 -10.44 17.47
N SER A 363 5.15 -9.25 16.90
CA SER A 363 4.04 -8.42 16.44
C SER A 363 3.81 -8.60 14.96
N LYS A 364 2.61 -9.03 14.60
CA LYS A 364 2.16 -9.11 13.19
C LYS A 364 1.31 -7.90 12.83
N ARG A 365 1.42 -7.44 11.59
CA ARG A 365 0.56 -6.41 11.01
C ARG A 365 -0.87 -6.93 10.87
N VAL A 366 -1.83 -6.12 11.28
CA VAL A 366 -3.28 -6.39 11.15
C VAL A 366 -3.98 -5.34 10.30
N GLY A 367 -3.49 -4.11 10.27
CA GLY A 367 -4.12 -3.02 9.52
C GLY A 367 -3.31 -1.72 9.57
N LEU A 368 -3.86 -0.70 8.94
CA LEU A 368 -3.40 0.69 9.04
C LEU A 368 -4.49 1.52 9.71
N LEU A 369 -4.07 2.58 10.37
CA LEU A 369 -4.95 3.56 10.99
C LEU A 369 -4.46 4.95 10.59
N ARG A 370 -5.32 5.72 9.94
CA ARG A 370 -5.07 7.13 9.69
C ARG A 370 -5.24 7.92 11.00
N PHE A 371 -4.38 8.89 11.25
CA PHE A 371 -4.43 9.70 12.46
C PHE A 371 -5.40 10.88 12.39
N GLU A 372 -5.75 11.30 11.19
CA GLU A 372 -6.87 12.23 10.96
C GLU A 372 -8.19 11.49 11.21
N GLY A 373 -8.96 12.00 12.17
CA GLY A 373 -10.27 11.45 12.54
C GLY A 373 -11.42 12.22 11.90
N GLU A 374 -12.58 11.58 11.87
CA GLU A 374 -13.83 12.16 11.40
C GLU A 374 -14.77 12.46 12.56
N PHE A 375 -15.64 13.44 12.37
CA PHE A 375 -16.67 13.78 13.35
C PHE A 375 -17.89 12.91 13.12
N PHE A 376 -18.48 12.41 14.20
CA PHE A 376 -19.82 11.87 14.18
C PHE A 376 -20.72 12.63 15.17
N GLU A 377 -21.97 12.83 14.77
CA GLU A 377 -23.06 13.31 15.63
C GLU A 377 -24.29 12.44 15.39
N ASN A 378 -24.96 12.00 16.46
CA ASN A 378 -26.17 11.18 16.42
C ASN A 378 -26.01 9.90 15.56
N GLY A 379 -24.80 9.31 15.61
CA GLY A 379 -24.45 8.12 14.83
C GLY A 379 -24.28 8.37 13.33
N ARG A 380 -24.18 9.63 12.89
CA ARG A 380 -23.96 10.03 11.49
C ARG A 380 -22.68 10.84 11.35
N ILE A 381 -21.99 10.66 10.23
CA ILE A 381 -20.83 11.48 9.84
C ILE A 381 -21.34 12.54 8.86
N SER A 382 -20.78 13.74 8.92
CA SER A 382 -21.12 14.81 7.99
C SER A 382 -20.43 14.57 6.64
N THR A 383 -21.22 14.23 5.63
CA THR A 383 -20.72 14.00 4.28
C THR A 383 -21.44 14.90 3.27
N ASP A 384 -20.72 15.41 2.28
CA ASP A 384 -21.25 16.21 1.19
C ASP A 384 -22.10 15.34 0.24
N GLU A 385 -22.62 15.97 -0.81
CA GLU A 385 -23.41 15.27 -1.82
C GLU A 385 -22.62 14.22 -2.63
N TYR A 386 -21.29 14.13 -2.46
CA TYR A 386 -20.36 13.14 -3.04
C TYR A 386 -19.87 12.10 -2.03
N GLY A 387 -20.34 12.20 -0.79
CA GLY A 387 -19.95 11.34 0.31
C GLY A 387 -18.68 11.84 0.99
N HIS A 388 -17.94 12.78 0.42
CA HIS A 388 -16.73 13.31 1.05
C HIS A 388 -17.06 14.03 2.35
N ARG A 389 -16.08 14.25 3.22
CA ARG A 389 -16.27 15.11 4.39
C ARG A 389 -16.87 16.45 3.94
N ASP A 390 -18.05 16.79 4.47
CA ASP A 390 -18.69 18.07 4.18
C ASP A 390 -17.98 19.18 4.94
N ASP A 391 -17.00 19.82 4.28
CA ASP A 391 -16.26 20.93 4.85
C ASP A 391 -17.13 22.22 4.98
N SER A 392 -18.36 22.23 4.43
CA SER A 392 -19.34 23.32 4.63
C SER A 392 -20.09 23.22 5.96
N VAL A 393 -20.12 22.03 6.57
CA VAL A 393 -20.71 21.83 7.91
C VAL A 393 -19.68 22.20 8.96
N VAL A 394 -19.79 23.45 9.43
CA VAL A 394 -19.02 23.97 10.56
C VAL A 394 -19.74 23.57 11.84
N TRP A 395 -19.20 22.58 12.56
CA TRP A 395 -19.68 22.30 13.90
C TRP A 395 -19.19 23.38 14.87
N PRO A 396 -20.03 23.96 15.74
CA PRO A 396 -19.64 25.08 16.61
C PRO A 396 -18.39 24.89 17.49
N TRP A 397 -17.95 23.64 17.69
CA TRP A 397 -16.78 23.24 18.49
C TRP A 397 -15.57 22.81 17.65
N THR A 398 -15.62 22.93 16.31
CA THR A 398 -14.64 22.32 15.42
C THR A 398 -13.23 22.85 15.56
N ASP A 399 -13.00 24.14 15.80
CA ASP A 399 -11.64 24.68 15.66
C ASP A 399 -10.65 24.09 16.69
N SER A 400 -11.12 23.82 17.91
CA SER A 400 -10.30 23.25 19.00
C SER A 400 -10.09 21.72 18.90
N VAL A 401 -10.89 21.04 18.07
CA VAL A 401 -10.92 19.57 17.93
C VAL A 401 -10.42 19.12 16.55
N GLN A 402 -10.71 19.86 15.48
CA GLN A 402 -10.21 19.61 14.11
C GLN A 402 -8.69 19.76 13.99
N SER A 403 -8.10 20.57 14.87
CA SER A 403 -6.65 20.75 14.95
C SER A 403 -5.93 19.59 15.64
N LYS A 404 -6.67 18.66 16.27
CA LYS A 404 -6.12 17.57 17.07
C LYS A 404 -6.15 16.24 16.34
N ASP A 405 -5.02 15.56 16.41
CA ASP A 405 -4.73 14.25 15.86
C ASP A 405 -5.13 13.14 16.86
N LEU A 406 -5.35 11.90 16.40
CA LEU A 406 -5.43 10.70 17.26
C LEU A 406 -4.41 10.72 18.42
N ARG A 407 -3.15 11.07 18.13
CA ARG A 407 -2.00 11.13 19.05
C ARG A 407 -2.18 12.17 20.16
N ASP A 408 -2.97 13.23 19.94
CA ASP A 408 -3.32 14.20 20.97
C ASP A 408 -4.41 13.67 21.91
N HIS A 409 -5.09 12.60 21.50
CA HIS A 409 -6.23 12.03 22.19
C HIS A 409 -5.93 10.76 22.99
N PHE A 410 -4.89 10.04 22.61
CA PHE A 410 -4.46 8.80 23.25
C PHE A 410 -2.99 8.90 23.64
N PRO A 411 -2.62 8.57 24.90
CA PRO A 411 -1.25 8.68 25.35
C PRO A 411 -0.36 7.67 24.61
N GLY A 412 0.68 8.19 23.94
CA GLY A 412 1.70 7.38 23.30
C GLY A 412 2.86 7.08 24.25
N ILE A 413 3.42 5.87 24.14
CA ILE A 413 4.65 5.48 24.85
C ILE A 413 5.65 4.97 23.82
N GLU A 414 6.90 5.41 23.91
CA GLU A 414 7.97 4.87 23.09
C GLU A 414 8.26 3.41 23.47
N ARG A 415 8.23 2.52 22.48
CA ARG A 415 8.45 1.08 22.67
C ARG A 415 9.21 0.51 21.48
N THR A 416 10.04 -0.50 21.77
CA THR A 416 10.61 -1.35 20.73
C THR A 416 9.65 -2.50 20.42
N VAL A 417 9.23 -2.59 19.16
CA VAL A 417 8.31 -3.60 18.65
C VAL A 417 9.05 -4.51 17.70
N ARG A 418 8.95 -5.82 17.94
CA ARG A 418 9.53 -6.87 17.10
C ARG A 418 8.50 -7.30 16.06
N LEU A 419 8.65 -6.85 14.81
CA LEU A 419 7.73 -7.11 13.71
C LEU A 419 8.12 -8.39 12.95
N GLY A 420 7.12 -9.24 12.71
CA GLY A 420 7.25 -10.55 12.07
C GLY A 420 6.29 -10.78 10.91
#